data_AF-A0A3D4Z216-F1
#
_entry.id   AF-A0A3D4Z216-F1
#
_cell.length_a   1.000
_cell.length_b   1.000
_cell.length_c   1.000
_cell.angle_alpha   90.00
_cell.angle_beta   90.00
_cell.angle_gamma   90.00
#
_symmetry.space_group_name_H-M   'P 1'
#
loop_
_entity.id
_entity.type
_entity.pdbx_description
1 polymer ?
#
loop_
_entity_poly.entity_id
_entity_poly.type
_entity_poly.pdbx_seq_one_letter_code
_entity_poly.pdbx_strand_id
1 'polypeptide(L)'
;MVEGGAREVSESEMIEALRCGHEALQPVIAAQLKLRDLIRREKRPVPAVAKDAELEAKVRGLVQEKLVKAFSVREKLARGKAIKGVKKELLEALVSADSPEDLPGKIGSAFENLESDIVRRQIASEKRRIDGRGLADIRPISIEVGVLPRAHGSALFTR
;
A
#
# COMPACT_ATOMS: atom_id res chain seq x y z
N MET A 1 2.79 -6.44 -14.18
CA MET A 1 3.97 -6.77 -13.35
C MET A 1 5.16 -6.83 -14.30
N VAL A 2 6.30 -6.27 -13.91
CA VAL A 2 7.52 -6.20 -14.73
C VAL A 2 8.66 -6.70 -13.86
N GLU A 3 9.47 -7.60 -14.42
CA GLU A 3 10.70 -8.12 -13.82
C GLU A 3 11.72 -8.24 -14.96
N GLY A 4 12.96 -7.80 -14.74
CA GLY A 4 13.98 -7.85 -15.79
C GLY A 4 15.25 -7.09 -15.42
N GLY A 5 16.27 -7.24 -16.26
CA GLY A 5 17.54 -6.55 -16.16
C GLY A 5 18.05 -6.17 -17.55
N ALA A 6 18.94 -5.18 -17.60
CA ALA A 6 19.53 -4.67 -18.83
C ALA A 6 21.01 -4.31 -18.61
N ARG A 7 21.77 -4.25 -19.71
CA ARG A 7 23.18 -3.85 -19.69
C ARG A 7 23.28 -2.35 -19.94
N GLU A 8 23.05 -1.57 -18.88
CA GLU A 8 23.25 -0.10 -18.88
C GLU A 8 22.55 0.62 -20.06
N VAL A 9 21.32 0.23 -20.36
CA VAL A 9 20.51 0.87 -21.43
C VAL A 9 19.81 2.12 -20.91
N SER A 10 19.37 2.99 -21.82
CA SER A 10 18.62 4.20 -21.47
C SER A 10 17.22 3.89 -20.94
N GLU A 11 16.64 4.82 -20.16
CA GLU A 11 15.26 4.70 -19.71
C GLU A 11 14.26 4.67 -20.88
N SER A 12 14.55 5.37 -21.98
CA SER A 12 13.73 5.33 -23.20
C SER A 12 13.66 3.93 -23.81
N GLU A 13 14.81 3.27 -23.93
CA GLU A 13 14.88 1.90 -24.46
C GLU A 13 14.16 0.91 -23.53
N MET A 14 14.29 1.07 -22.20
CA MET A 14 13.53 0.26 -21.24
C MET A 14 12.02 0.43 -21.43
N ILE A 15 11.53 1.66 -21.55
CA ILE A 15 10.09 1.93 -21.73
C ILE A 15 9.60 1.33 -23.05
N GLU A 16 10.37 1.45 -24.12
CA GLU A 16 10.03 0.87 -25.41
C GLU A 16 9.99 -0.66 -25.35
N ALA A 17 10.96 -1.30 -24.70
CA ALA A 17 10.96 -2.75 -24.49
C ALA A 17 9.71 -3.22 -23.74
N LEU A 18 9.26 -2.48 -22.71
CA LEU A 18 8.02 -2.78 -21.99
C LEU A 18 6.77 -2.67 -22.88
N ARG A 19 6.72 -1.65 -23.75
CA ARG A 19 5.62 -1.49 -24.71
C ARG A 19 5.60 -2.62 -25.71
N CYS A 20 6.75 -2.93 -26.31
CA CYS A 20 6.90 -4.04 -27.24
C CYS A 20 6.44 -5.37 -26.61
N GLY A 21 6.86 -5.66 -25.37
CA GLY A 21 6.41 -6.86 -24.65
C GLY A 21 4.90 -6.88 -24.41
N HIS A 22 4.32 -5.75 -24.03
CA HIS A 22 2.87 -5.63 -23.82
C HIS A 22 2.05 -5.79 -25.12
N GLU A 23 2.57 -5.30 -26.24
CA GLU A 23 1.97 -5.43 -27.58
C GLU A 23 2.05 -6.87 -28.09
N ALA A 24 3.22 -7.51 -27.96
CA ALA A 24 3.43 -8.91 -28.34
C ALA A 24 2.54 -9.89 -27.53
N LEU A 25 2.12 -9.48 -26.34
CA LEU A 25 1.20 -10.20 -25.44
C LEU A 25 -0.27 -10.17 -25.94
N GLN A 26 -0.68 -9.16 -26.71
CA GLN A 26 -2.09 -8.97 -27.07
C GLN A 26 -2.72 -10.18 -27.79
N PRO A 27 -2.05 -10.84 -28.77
CA PRO A 27 -2.61 -12.02 -29.41
C PRO A 27 -2.87 -13.19 -28.45
N VAL A 28 -2.06 -13.34 -27.40
CA VAL A 28 -2.24 -14.38 -26.38
C VAL A 28 -3.50 -14.10 -25.55
N ILE A 29 -3.68 -12.84 -25.12
CA ILE A 29 -4.92 -12.42 -24.42
C ILE A 29 -6.13 -12.67 -25.31
N ALA A 30 -6.06 -12.28 -26.59
CA ALA A 30 -7.15 -12.47 -27.53
C ALA A 30 -7.50 -13.96 -27.72
N ALA A 31 -6.50 -14.84 -27.80
CA ALA A 31 -6.70 -16.28 -27.87
C ALA A 31 -7.39 -16.84 -26.61
N GLN A 32 -6.98 -16.37 -25.42
CA GLN A 32 -7.62 -16.77 -24.16
C GLN A 32 -9.08 -16.31 -24.09
N LEU A 33 -9.37 -15.09 -24.53
CA LEU A 33 -10.74 -14.57 -24.61
C LEU A 33 -11.60 -15.37 -25.59
N LYS A 34 -11.06 -15.71 -26.77
CA LYS A 34 -11.74 -16.58 -27.74
C LYS A 34 -12.02 -17.96 -27.17
N LEU A 35 -11.06 -18.55 -26.46
CA LEU A 35 -11.25 -19.85 -25.80
C LEU A 35 -12.36 -19.77 -24.73
N ARG A 36 -12.35 -18.72 -23.90
CA ARG A 36 -13.42 -18.46 -22.92
C ARG A 36 -14.79 -18.41 -23.60
N ASP A 37 -14.90 -17.74 -24.74
CA ASP A 37 -16.16 -17.55 -25.47
C ASP A 37 -16.63 -18.82 -26.20
N LEU A 38 -15.73 -19.75 -26.50
CA LEU A 38 -16.07 -21.09 -27.02
C LEU A 38 -16.61 -22.01 -25.92
N ILE A 39 -15.99 -21.98 -24.74
CA ILE A 39 -16.39 -22.83 -23.61
C ILE A 39 -17.70 -22.30 -22.97
N ARG A 40 -17.91 -20.98 -22.96
CA ARG A 40 -19.12 -20.31 -22.44
C ARG A 40 -19.48 -20.67 -21.00
N ARG A 41 -18.48 -20.93 -20.15
CA ARG A 41 -18.75 -21.11 -18.72
C ARG A 41 -19.32 -19.83 -18.13
N GLU A 42 -20.43 -19.98 -17.41
CA GLU A 42 -21.03 -18.88 -16.66
C GLU A 42 -20.03 -18.36 -15.62
N LYS A 43 -19.89 -17.04 -15.56
CA LYS A 43 -19.10 -16.41 -14.50
C LYS A 43 -19.81 -16.65 -13.18
N ARG A 44 -19.05 -17.06 -12.16
CA ARG A 44 -19.56 -17.15 -10.80
C ARG A 44 -20.07 -15.76 -10.38
N PRO A 45 -21.33 -15.63 -9.93
CA PRO A 45 -21.81 -14.38 -9.36
C PRO A 45 -21.04 -14.13 -8.07
N VAL A 46 -20.33 -13.01 -8.01
CA VAL A 46 -19.68 -12.51 -6.79
C VAL A 46 -20.42 -11.23 -6.43
N PRO A 47 -21.20 -11.21 -5.35
CA PRO A 47 -21.89 -9.99 -4.94
C PRO A 47 -20.85 -8.91 -4.59
N ALA A 48 -21.13 -7.67 -4.96
CA ALA A 48 -20.32 -6.55 -4.51
C ALA A 48 -20.38 -6.47 -2.99
N VAL A 49 -19.23 -6.28 -2.34
CA VAL A 49 -19.19 -5.99 -0.91
C VAL A 49 -19.84 -4.63 -0.70
N ALA A 50 -20.98 -4.61 -0.02
CA ALA A 50 -21.66 -3.36 0.32
C ALA A 50 -20.76 -2.53 1.23
N LYS A 51 -20.48 -1.29 0.83
CA LYS A 51 -19.78 -0.33 1.68
C LYS A 51 -20.74 0.21 2.72
N ASP A 52 -20.39 0.10 3.98
CA ASP A 52 -21.13 0.72 5.07
C ASP A 52 -20.66 2.18 5.22
N ALA A 53 -21.27 3.05 4.42
CA ALA A 53 -20.90 4.47 4.38
C ALA A 53 -21.14 5.18 5.72
N GLU A 54 -22.15 4.72 6.49
CA GLU A 54 -22.43 5.26 7.82
C GLU A 54 -21.33 4.88 8.81
N LEU A 55 -20.89 3.61 8.80
CA LEU A 55 -19.76 3.16 9.61
C LEU A 55 -18.47 3.87 9.22
N GLU A 56 -18.17 4.01 7.93
CA GLU A 56 -16.99 4.74 7.45
C GLU A 56 -17.02 6.21 7.92
N ALA A 57 -18.18 6.88 7.82
CA ALA A 57 -18.35 8.24 8.31
C ALA A 57 -18.18 8.34 9.84
N LYS A 58 -18.75 7.37 10.59
CA LYS A 58 -18.63 7.29 12.05
C LYS A 58 -17.18 7.09 12.49
N VAL A 59 -16.48 6.12 11.89
CA VAL A 59 -15.05 5.87 12.13
C VAL A 59 -14.24 7.12 11.82
N ARG A 60 -14.47 7.74 10.65
CA ARG A 60 -13.79 8.98 10.26
C ARG A 60 -14.01 10.10 11.28
N GLY A 61 -15.24 10.36 11.69
CA GLY A 61 -15.56 11.40 12.67
C GLY A 61 -14.86 11.21 14.02
N LEU A 62 -14.71 9.96 14.48
CA LEU A 62 -14.13 9.66 15.79
C LEU A 62 -12.61 9.74 15.82
N VAL A 63 -11.92 9.34 14.75
CA VAL A 63 -10.46 9.14 14.80
C VAL A 63 -9.65 9.91 13.78
N GLN A 64 -10.24 10.59 12.80
CA GLN A 64 -9.48 11.23 11.73
C GLN A 64 -8.39 12.19 12.28
N GLU A 65 -8.72 13.06 13.22
CA GLU A 65 -7.75 14.00 13.78
C GLU A 65 -6.62 13.31 14.56
N LYS A 66 -6.96 12.31 15.39
CA LYS A 66 -5.99 11.52 16.14
C LYS A 66 -5.05 10.77 15.19
N LEU A 67 -5.61 10.25 14.10
CA LEU A 67 -4.87 9.48 13.12
C LEU A 67 -3.93 10.37 12.28
N VAL A 68 -4.37 11.57 11.88
CA VAL A 68 -3.49 12.58 11.25
C VAL A 68 -2.32 12.97 12.15
N LYS A 69 -2.57 13.18 13.45
CA LYS A 69 -1.51 13.43 14.43
C LYS A 69 -0.56 12.23 14.56
N ALA A 70 -1.09 11.01 14.59
CA ALA A 70 -0.28 9.79 14.64
C ALA A 70 0.62 9.65 13.39
N PHE A 71 0.10 9.95 12.19
CA PHE A 71 0.89 9.92 10.95
C PHE A 71 1.98 10.99 10.89
N SER A 72 1.86 12.07 11.68
CA SER A 72 2.87 13.11 11.78
C SER A 72 4.10 12.68 12.62
N VAL A 73 4.02 11.56 13.34
CA VAL A 73 5.16 10.98 14.07
C VAL A 73 6.15 10.39 13.05
N ARG A 74 7.39 10.90 13.04
CA ARG A 74 8.41 10.50 12.04
C ARG A 74 8.98 9.10 12.29
N GLU A 75 9.28 8.78 13.54
CA GLU A 75 9.88 7.49 13.92
C GLU A 75 8.86 6.36 13.70
N LYS A 76 9.27 5.30 13.00
CA LYS A 76 8.38 4.24 12.50
C LYS A 76 7.71 3.47 13.63
N LEU A 77 8.46 3.10 14.68
CA LEU A 77 7.94 2.30 15.80
C LEU A 77 6.98 3.12 16.64
N ALA A 78 7.30 4.37 16.94
CA ALA A 78 6.47 5.31 17.66
C ALA A 78 5.18 5.61 16.89
N ARG A 79 5.28 5.86 15.58
CA ARG A 79 4.10 6.01 14.71
C ARG A 79 3.22 4.76 14.73
N GLY A 80 3.83 3.58 14.58
CA GLY A 80 3.10 2.31 14.63
C GLY A 80 2.39 2.08 15.97
N LYS A 81 3.02 2.45 17.10
CA LYS A 81 2.38 2.39 18.42
C LYS A 81 1.22 3.38 18.54
N ALA A 82 1.39 4.62 18.06
CA ALA A 82 0.34 5.64 18.09
C ALA A 82 -0.89 5.21 17.28
N ILE A 83 -0.68 4.74 16.04
CA ILE A 83 -1.76 4.24 15.17
C ILE A 83 -2.49 3.06 15.82
N LYS A 84 -1.75 2.08 16.38
CA LYS A 84 -2.34 0.96 17.11
C LYS A 84 -3.16 1.41 18.33
N GLY A 85 -2.69 2.41 19.05
CA GLY A 85 -3.43 3.03 20.15
C GLY A 85 -4.77 3.60 19.69
N VAL A 86 -4.78 4.36 18.60
CA VAL A 86 -6.01 4.92 18.01
C VAL A 86 -6.98 3.82 17.56
N LYS A 87 -6.47 2.75 16.92
CA LYS A 87 -7.31 1.60 16.51
C LYS A 87 -7.92 0.89 17.73
N LYS A 88 -7.14 0.74 18.81
CA LYS A 88 -7.60 0.13 20.06
C LYS A 88 -8.72 0.96 20.70
N GLU A 89 -8.52 2.26 20.87
CA GLU A 89 -9.53 3.18 21.41
C GLU A 89 -10.83 3.17 20.57
N LEU A 90 -10.71 3.09 19.24
CA LEU A 90 -11.85 3.01 18.34
C LEU A 90 -12.66 1.73 18.56
N LEU A 91 -11.98 0.59 18.68
CA LEU A 91 -12.63 -0.70 18.93
C LEU A 91 -13.30 -0.69 20.31
N GLU A 92 -12.64 -0.18 21.34
CA GLU A 92 -13.22 -0.05 22.69
C GLU A 92 -14.45 0.88 22.71
N ALA A 93 -14.50 1.91 21.84
CA ALA A 93 -15.63 2.83 21.77
C ALA A 93 -16.83 2.30 20.96
N LEU A 94 -16.61 1.37 20.03
CA LEU A 94 -17.63 0.93 19.06
C LEU A 94 -18.06 -0.53 19.22
N VAL A 95 -17.29 -1.35 19.94
CA VAL A 95 -17.56 -2.77 20.14
C VAL A 95 -17.95 -3.00 21.60
N SER A 96 -19.14 -3.54 21.79
CA SER A 96 -19.66 -4.05 23.06
C SER A 96 -19.79 -5.57 23.05
N ALA A 97 -20.06 -6.20 24.20
CA ALA A 97 -20.27 -7.64 24.29
C ALA A 97 -21.45 -8.15 23.43
N ASP A 98 -22.43 -7.29 23.16
CA ASP A 98 -23.62 -7.60 22.35
C ASP A 98 -23.46 -7.24 20.86
N SER A 99 -22.27 -6.78 20.45
CA SER A 99 -22.01 -6.39 19.07
C SER A 99 -21.93 -7.61 18.14
N PRO A 100 -22.34 -7.48 16.86
CA PRO A 100 -22.15 -8.54 15.87
C PRO A 100 -20.68 -8.98 15.76
N GLU A 101 -20.43 -10.27 15.61
CA GLU A 101 -19.07 -10.83 15.51
C GLU A 101 -18.24 -10.25 14.35
N ASP A 102 -18.91 -9.79 13.28
CA ASP A 102 -18.27 -9.20 12.10
C ASP A 102 -17.98 -7.70 12.23
N LEU A 103 -18.56 -7.02 13.22
CA LEU A 103 -18.42 -5.58 13.43
C LEU A 103 -16.96 -5.14 13.65
N PRO A 104 -16.13 -5.83 14.47
CA PRO A 104 -14.72 -5.48 14.63
C PRO A 104 -13.93 -5.54 13.31
N GLY A 105 -14.25 -6.52 12.45
CA GLY A 105 -13.65 -6.66 11.12
C GLY A 105 -14.05 -5.52 10.18
N LYS A 106 -15.34 -5.12 10.21
CA LYS A 106 -15.84 -3.96 9.44
C LYS A 106 -15.21 -2.65 9.90
N ILE A 107 -15.10 -2.43 11.22
CA ILE A 107 -14.41 -1.27 11.80
C ILE A 107 -12.94 -1.27 11.37
N GLY A 108 -12.27 -2.42 11.43
CA GLY A 108 -10.88 -2.58 11.01
C GLY A 108 -10.68 -2.19 9.55
N SER A 109 -11.57 -2.65 8.66
CA SER A 109 -11.53 -2.32 7.23
C SER A 109 -11.78 -0.83 6.98
N ALA A 110 -12.78 -0.24 7.65
CA ALA A 110 -13.06 1.20 7.55
C ALA A 110 -11.89 2.05 8.07
N PHE A 111 -11.22 1.61 9.13
CA PHE A 111 -10.03 2.26 9.67
C PHE A 111 -8.85 2.21 8.68
N GLU A 112 -8.59 1.05 8.06
CA GLU A 112 -7.52 0.89 7.05
C GLU A 112 -7.79 1.68 5.76
N ASN A 113 -9.06 1.80 5.36
CA ASN A 113 -9.48 2.70 4.28
C ASN A 113 -9.17 4.15 4.64
N LEU A 114 -9.49 4.58 5.86
CA LEU A 114 -9.21 5.93 6.34
C LEU A 114 -7.69 6.22 6.41
N GLU A 115 -6.88 5.27 6.89
CA GLU A 115 -5.41 5.38 6.86
C GLU A 115 -4.90 5.64 5.44
N SER A 116 -5.36 4.82 4.49
CA SER A 116 -4.98 4.92 3.08
C SER A 116 -5.38 6.28 2.50
N ASP A 117 -6.59 6.75 2.79
CA ASP A 117 -7.10 8.04 2.34
C ASP A 117 -6.28 9.22 2.87
N ILE A 118 -5.96 9.21 4.17
CA ILE A 118 -5.17 10.28 4.80
C ILE A 118 -3.79 10.37 4.17
N VAL A 119 -3.08 9.24 4.06
CA VAL A 119 -1.72 9.21 3.50
C VAL A 119 -1.72 9.62 2.02
N ARG A 120 -2.69 9.13 1.24
CA ARG A 120 -2.82 9.50 -0.19
C ARG A 120 -3.14 10.99 -0.34
N ARG A 121 -4.05 11.54 0.46
CA ARG A 121 -4.38 12.97 0.44
C ARG A 121 -3.18 13.82 0.79
N GLN A 122 -2.42 13.45 1.82
CA GLN A 122 -1.21 14.16 2.22
C GLN A 122 -0.18 14.19 1.08
N ILE A 123 0.08 13.05 0.44
CA ILE A 123 1.03 12.97 -0.68
C ILE A 123 0.51 13.76 -1.90
N ALA A 124 -0.77 13.65 -2.22
CA ALA A 124 -1.36 14.27 -3.40
C ALA A 124 -1.44 15.80 -3.26
N SER A 125 -1.90 16.30 -2.12
CA SER A 125 -2.19 17.72 -1.86
C SER A 125 -0.99 18.46 -1.30
N GLU A 126 -0.32 17.92 -0.28
CA GLU A 126 0.77 18.61 0.42
C GLU A 126 2.15 18.28 -0.15
N LYS A 127 2.23 17.33 -1.10
CA LYS A 127 3.49 16.84 -1.70
C LYS A 127 4.52 16.37 -0.67
N ARG A 128 4.03 15.93 0.50
CA ARG A 128 4.84 15.43 1.62
C ARG A 128 4.49 13.99 1.95
N ARG A 129 5.51 13.22 2.32
CA ARG A 129 5.40 11.84 2.77
C ARG A 129 5.27 11.80 4.29
N ILE A 130 4.84 10.65 4.81
CA ILE A 130 4.63 10.38 6.25
C ILE A 130 5.88 10.59 7.13
N ASP A 131 7.07 10.49 6.56
CA ASP A 131 8.34 10.70 7.28
C ASP A 131 8.86 12.15 7.13
N GLY A 132 8.07 13.04 6.52
CA GLY A 132 8.36 14.45 6.35
C GLY A 132 9.11 14.80 5.06
N ARG A 133 9.53 13.79 4.29
CA ARG A 133 10.24 13.95 3.02
C ARG A 133 9.33 14.48 1.92
N GLY A 134 9.92 15.23 0.99
CA GLY A 134 9.33 15.54 -0.31
C GLY A 134 9.28 14.32 -1.23
N LEU A 135 8.73 14.52 -2.43
CA LEU A 135 8.56 13.45 -3.42
C LEU A 135 9.89 12.99 -4.04
N ALA A 136 10.86 13.89 -4.15
CA ALA A 136 12.19 13.61 -4.71
C ALA A 136 13.23 13.21 -3.64
N ASP A 137 12.94 13.40 -2.36
CA ASP A 137 13.92 13.23 -1.29
C ASP A 137 14.23 11.75 -1.05
N ILE A 138 15.53 11.42 -1.03
CA ILE A 138 16.05 10.11 -0.67
C ILE A 138 16.32 10.05 0.84
N ARG A 139 16.19 8.87 1.45
CA ARG A 139 16.58 8.66 2.85
C ARG A 139 18.10 8.79 3.02
N PRO A 140 18.60 9.15 4.22
CA PRO A 140 20.03 9.12 4.49
C PRO A 140 20.66 7.79 4.11
N ILE A 141 21.80 7.84 3.43
CA ILE A 141 22.55 6.66 2.98
C ILE A 141 23.84 6.56 3.80
N SER A 142 24.12 5.39 4.36
CA SER A 142 25.45 5.06 4.88
C SER A 142 26.04 3.87 4.12
N ILE A 143 27.35 3.91 3.89
CA ILE A 143 28.09 2.89 3.15
C ILE A 143 29.37 2.61 3.92
N GLU A 144 29.54 1.37 4.35
CA GLU A 144 30.76 0.87 4.97
C GLU A 144 31.27 -0.33 4.16
N VAL A 145 32.58 -0.40 3.94
CA VAL A 145 33.24 -1.52 3.26
C VAL A 145 34.28 -2.14 4.19
N GLY A 146 34.57 -3.44 4.02
CA GLY A 146 35.51 -4.15 4.90
C GLY A 146 34.99 -4.39 6.32
N VAL A 147 33.67 -4.32 6.55
CA VAL A 147 33.03 -4.51 7.87
C VAL A 147 33.33 -5.86 8.54
N LEU A 148 33.66 -6.91 7.77
CA LEU A 148 34.01 -8.23 8.30
C LEU A 148 35.52 -8.51 8.15
N PRO A 149 36.25 -8.75 9.25
CA PRO A 149 37.72 -8.84 9.24
C PRO A 149 38.29 -10.07 8.53
N ARG A 150 37.45 -11.06 8.18
CA ARG A 150 37.86 -12.34 7.57
C ARG A 150 37.18 -12.63 6.23
N ALA A 151 36.31 -11.75 5.74
CA ALA A 151 35.68 -11.91 4.43
C ALA A 151 36.63 -11.43 3.33
N HIS A 152 36.61 -12.05 2.15
CA HIS A 152 37.33 -11.53 0.97
C HIS A 152 36.85 -10.13 0.57
N GLY A 153 35.56 -9.84 0.78
CA GLY A 153 34.95 -8.54 0.62
C GLY A 153 33.66 -8.49 1.42
N SER A 154 33.37 -7.34 2.03
CA SER A 154 32.14 -7.13 2.80
C SER A 154 31.72 -5.68 2.69
N ALA A 155 30.42 -5.43 2.67
CA ALA A 155 29.86 -4.08 2.70
C ALA A 155 28.59 -4.05 3.54
N LEU A 156 28.34 -2.91 4.21
CA LEU A 156 27.09 -2.57 4.87
C LEU A 156 26.54 -1.30 4.23
N PHE A 157 25.41 -1.44 3.53
CA PHE A 157 24.67 -0.35 2.91
C PHE A 157 23.35 -0.14 3.66
N THR A 158 23.11 1.07 4.16
CA THR A 158 21.86 1.43 4.86
C THR A 158 21.17 2.58 4.14
N ARG A 159 19.86 2.44 3.85
CA ARG A 159 18.99 3.47 3.26
C ARG A 159 17.55 3.37 3.74
#